data_AF-A0A2D5VEX6-F1
#
_entry.id   AF-A0A2D5VEX6-F1
#
_cell.length_a   1.000
_cell.length_b   1.000
_cell.length_c   1.000
_cell.angle_alpha   90.00
_cell.angle_beta   90.00
_cell.angle_gamma   90.00
#
_symmetry.space_group_name_H-M   'P 1'
#
loop_
_entity.id
_entity.type
_entity.pdbx_description
1 polymer ?
#
loop_
_entity_poly.entity_id
_entity_poly.type
_entity_poly.pdbx_seq_one_letter_code
_entity_poly.pdbx_strand_id
1 'polypeptide(L)'
;MFGGGCSQDNSVLNDLTAQIDALQNEVQLLKENLDSLGQLNLKINTLNRQIGVLQDRIDGLDDLKAQVDFLDSQVKVQADQDSLNDLRAEIDLLNNQLKVLVLQASPNKTTLGRDGAEMALIPAGSFQMGDSKNEPESWMKRSRPIHTVELDAFYMDVNEVTVGQFKQFVNQSGYKYGGDWNDVAKYSPGDDYPMVHVNWDDATAYAKWAGKRLPTEAEWEYAARGRLIGKRYPLGDEMTDDDANWSNTAIGKDKWEYCSPVGSFEANGYGLYDMAGNVYEWCADWYDEGYYSISPAKNPLGPDSGLYRVLRGGFWDNYTNTLWIAYRGGTSPFNRINDLGFRCVSTAPR
;
A
#
# COMPACT_ATOMS: atom_id res chain seq x y z
N MET A 1 -69.19 -5.42 -133.57
CA MET A 1 -69.19 -6.25 -132.35
C MET A 1 -68.15 -5.68 -131.40
N PHE A 2 -68.53 -5.61 -130.12
CA PHE A 2 -67.90 -4.88 -129.03
C PHE A 2 -66.44 -5.28 -128.78
N GLY A 3 -65.60 -4.29 -128.45
CA GLY A 3 -64.19 -4.48 -128.09
C GLY A 3 -63.58 -3.19 -127.54
N GLY A 4 -64.19 -2.61 -126.51
CA GLY A 4 -63.68 -1.43 -125.81
C GLY A 4 -64.00 -1.55 -124.33
N GLY A 5 -62.95 -1.60 -123.49
CA GLY A 5 -63.05 -1.64 -122.03
C GLY A 5 -62.35 -2.86 -121.43
N CYS A 6 -61.03 -2.81 -121.26
CA CYS A 6 -60.33 -3.74 -120.34
C CYS A 6 -58.90 -3.29 -119.94
N SER A 7 -58.32 -2.23 -120.53
CA SER A 7 -56.93 -1.85 -120.24
C SER A 7 -56.75 -0.84 -119.09
N GLN A 8 -57.78 -0.06 -118.74
CA GLN A 8 -57.69 0.89 -117.62
C GLN A 8 -57.96 0.22 -116.25
N ASP A 9 -58.81 -0.80 -116.19
CA ASP A 9 -59.16 -1.48 -114.92
C ASP A 9 -57.99 -2.28 -114.33
N ASN A 10 -57.17 -2.94 -115.16
CA ASN A 10 -56.01 -3.71 -114.69
C ASN A 10 -54.88 -2.82 -114.14
N SER A 11 -54.76 -1.58 -114.60
CA SER A 11 -53.75 -0.64 -114.09
C SER A 11 -54.05 -0.23 -112.65
N VAL A 12 -55.32 0.06 -112.34
CA VAL A 12 -55.76 0.49 -111.01
C VAL A 12 -55.72 -0.67 -110.02
N LEU A 13 -56.12 -1.88 -110.46
CA LEU A 13 -56.04 -3.10 -109.65
C LEU A 13 -54.59 -3.48 -109.30
N ASN A 14 -53.66 -3.36 -110.25
CA ASN A 14 -52.25 -3.65 -109.99
C ASN A 14 -51.61 -2.64 -109.04
N ASP A 15 -51.97 -1.35 -109.16
CA ASP A 15 -51.46 -0.30 -108.26
C ASP A 15 -52.01 -0.46 -106.83
N LEU A 16 -53.31 -0.79 -106.70
CA LEU A 16 -53.91 -1.12 -105.40
C LEU A 16 -53.29 -2.38 -104.78
N THR A 17 -53.00 -3.40 -105.58
CA THR A 17 -52.33 -4.63 -105.10
C THR A 17 -50.93 -4.33 -104.58
N ALA A 18 -50.15 -3.52 -105.31
CA ALA A 18 -48.81 -3.11 -104.86
C ALA A 18 -48.86 -2.26 -103.58
N GLN A 19 -49.86 -1.38 -103.43
CA GLN A 19 -50.07 -0.60 -102.20
C GLN A 19 -50.47 -1.49 -101.01
N ILE A 20 -51.31 -2.50 -101.24
CA ILE A 20 -51.69 -3.48 -100.21
C ILE A 20 -50.47 -4.29 -99.77
N ASP A 21 -49.64 -4.78 -100.70
CA ASP A 21 -48.43 -5.54 -100.38
C ASP A 21 -47.42 -4.69 -99.60
N ALA A 22 -47.27 -3.40 -99.97
CA ALA A 22 -46.43 -2.46 -99.24
C ALA A 22 -46.90 -2.25 -97.80
N LEU A 23 -48.21 -2.05 -97.59
CA LEU A 23 -48.80 -1.90 -96.25
C LEU A 23 -48.72 -3.20 -95.43
N GLN A 24 -48.87 -4.37 -96.06
CA GLN A 24 -48.73 -5.66 -95.38
C GLN A 24 -47.29 -5.89 -94.91
N ASN A 25 -46.30 -5.51 -95.72
CA ASN A 25 -44.88 -5.55 -95.32
C ASN A 25 -44.59 -4.56 -94.18
N GLU A 26 -45.15 -3.36 -94.22
CA GLU A 26 -44.99 -2.37 -93.15
C GLU A 26 -45.63 -2.83 -91.83
N VAL A 27 -46.82 -3.44 -91.90
CA VAL A 27 -47.48 -4.08 -90.75
C VAL A 27 -46.66 -5.24 -90.19
N GLN A 28 -46.03 -6.05 -91.05
CA GLN A 28 -45.17 -7.15 -90.61
C GLN A 28 -43.91 -6.64 -89.90
N LEU A 29 -43.26 -5.60 -90.45
CA LEU A 29 -42.11 -4.94 -89.83
C LEU A 29 -42.48 -4.33 -88.46
N LEU A 30 -43.66 -3.73 -88.36
CA LEU A 30 -44.18 -3.18 -87.10
C LEU A 30 -44.43 -4.26 -86.05
N LYS A 31 -44.89 -5.46 -86.44
CA LYS A 31 -45.05 -6.60 -85.53
C LYS A 31 -43.72 -7.12 -84.99
N GLU A 32 -42.71 -7.25 -85.85
CA GLU A 32 -41.36 -7.69 -85.45
C GLU A 32 -40.68 -6.71 -84.49
N ASN A 33 -40.89 -5.40 -84.72
CA ASN A 33 -40.46 -4.35 -83.81
C ASN A 33 -41.18 -4.41 -82.44
N LEU A 34 -42.47 -4.75 -82.43
CA LEU A 34 -43.26 -4.90 -81.21
C LEU A 34 -42.80 -6.09 -80.35
N ASP A 35 -42.46 -7.23 -80.96
CA ASP A 35 -41.93 -8.41 -80.26
C ASP A 35 -40.54 -8.14 -79.64
N SER A 36 -39.68 -7.42 -80.37
CA SER A 36 -38.37 -7.00 -79.87
C SER A 36 -38.47 -6.06 -78.66
N LEU A 37 -39.45 -5.14 -78.67
CA LEU A 37 -39.78 -4.29 -77.53
C LEU A 37 -40.28 -5.12 -76.33
N GLY A 38 -41.07 -6.17 -76.55
CA GLY A 38 -41.52 -7.09 -75.51
C GLY A 38 -40.37 -7.81 -74.80
N GLN A 39 -39.41 -8.33 -75.57
CA GLN A 39 -38.20 -8.97 -75.03
C GLN A 39 -37.31 -8.00 -74.25
N LEU A 40 -37.15 -6.76 -74.74
CA LEU A 40 -36.40 -5.72 -74.04
C LEU A 40 -37.05 -5.39 -72.69
N ASN A 41 -38.38 -5.30 -72.64
CA ASN A 41 -39.12 -4.99 -71.41
C ASN A 41 -38.97 -6.10 -70.34
N LEU A 42 -38.97 -7.38 -70.75
CA LEU A 42 -38.70 -8.50 -69.84
C LEU A 42 -37.27 -8.44 -69.26
N LYS A 43 -36.29 -8.06 -70.08
CA LYS A 43 -34.90 -7.90 -69.64
C LYS A 43 -34.73 -6.72 -68.67
N ILE A 44 -35.41 -5.60 -68.93
CA ILE A 44 -35.47 -4.44 -68.02
C ILE A 44 -36.08 -4.85 -66.68
N ASN A 45 -37.21 -5.56 -66.68
CA ASN A 45 -37.84 -6.04 -65.45
C ASN A 45 -36.93 -6.98 -64.65
N THR A 46 -36.20 -7.86 -65.34
CA THR A 46 -35.22 -8.75 -64.72
C THR A 46 -34.07 -7.97 -64.08
N LEU A 47 -33.53 -6.97 -64.79
CA LEU A 47 -32.47 -6.10 -64.29
C LEU A 47 -32.94 -5.28 -63.08
N ASN A 48 -34.15 -4.71 -63.13
CA ASN A 48 -34.72 -3.96 -62.01
C ASN A 48 -34.87 -4.83 -60.76
N ARG A 49 -35.26 -6.10 -60.92
CA ARG A 49 -35.31 -7.06 -59.80
C ARG A 49 -33.93 -7.35 -59.22
N GLN A 50 -32.91 -7.51 -60.08
CA GLN A 50 -31.53 -7.70 -59.64
C GLN A 50 -30.97 -6.48 -58.93
N ILE A 51 -31.29 -5.27 -59.42
CA ILE A 51 -30.93 -4.00 -58.78
C ILE A 51 -31.54 -3.92 -57.37
N GLY A 52 -32.82 -4.30 -57.21
CA GLY A 52 -33.46 -4.35 -55.89
C GLY A 52 -32.74 -5.27 -54.90
N VAL A 53 -32.38 -6.49 -55.32
CA VAL A 53 -31.62 -7.43 -54.46
C VAL A 53 -30.23 -6.88 -54.09
N LEU A 54 -29.60 -6.12 -54.98
CA LEU A 54 -28.31 -5.49 -54.68
C LEU A 54 -28.47 -4.30 -53.73
N GLN A 55 -29.56 -3.54 -53.83
CA GLN A 55 -29.88 -2.45 -52.90
C GLN A 55 -30.12 -2.99 -51.49
N ASP A 56 -30.91 -4.06 -51.34
CA ASP A 56 -31.14 -4.72 -50.04
C ASP A 56 -29.82 -5.19 -49.38
N ARG A 57 -28.86 -5.65 -50.19
CA ARG A 57 -27.53 -6.05 -49.69
C ARG A 57 -26.66 -4.87 -49.27
N ILE A 58 -26.77 -3.73 -49.94
CA ILE A 58 -26.04 -2.50 -49.57
C ILE A 58 -26.59 -1.98 -48.25
N ASP A 59 -27.92 -1.92 -48.11
CA ASP A 59 -28.57 -1.48 -46.87
C ASP A 59 -28.18 -2.37 -45.68
N GLY A 60 -28.10 -3.69 -45.89
CA GLY A 60 -27.61 -4.63 -44.88
C GLY A 60 -26.13 -4.46 -44.51
N LEU A 61 -25.28 -4.01 -45.44
CA LEU A 61 -23.87 -3.69 -45.16
C LEU A 61 -23.73 -2.37 -44.40
N ASP A 62 -24.58 -1.39 -44.68
CA ASP A 62 -24.61 -0.12 -43.95
C ASP A 62 -25.06 -0.32 -42.49
N ASP A 63 -26.05 -1.18 -42.26
CA ASP A 63 -26.46 -1.56 -40.89
C ASP A 63 -25.34 -2.30 -40.16
N LEU A 64 -24.68 -3.25 -40.81
CA LEU A 64 -23.55 -3.97 -40.22
C LEU A 64 -22.39 -3.01 -39.88
N LYS A 65 -22.12 -2.04 -40.75
CA LYS A 65 -21.11 -1.01 -40.51
C LYS A 65 -21.48 -0.13 -39.31
N ALA A 66 -22.74 0.27 -39.19
CA ALA A 66 -23.22 1.03 -38.03
C ALA A 66 -23.08 0.24 -36.71
N GLN A 67 -23.35 -1.07 -36.74
CA GLN A 67 -23.13 -1.95 -35.59
C GLN A 67 -21.65 -2.07 -35.21
N VAL A 68 -20.76 -2.18 -36.21
CA VAL A 68 -19.30 -2.20 -35.98
C VAL A 68 -18.81 -0.88 -35.38
N ASP A 69 -19.23 0.26 -35.93
CA ASP A 69 -18.86 1.59 -35.43
C ASP A 69 -19.36 1.81 -33.98
N PHE A 70 -20.55 1.30 -33.64
CA PHE A 70 -21.07 1.33 -32.28
C PHE A 70 -20.23 0.48 -31.32
N LEU A 71 -19.89 -0.76 -31.69
CA LEU A 71 -19.06 -1.64 -30.88
C LEU A 71 -17.65 -1.07 -30.66
N ASP A 72 -17.05 -0.48 -31.70
CA ASP A 72 -15.73 0.15 -31.61
C ASP A 72 -15.73 1.35 -30.63
N SER A 73 -16.85 2.11 -30.59
CA SER A 73 -17.03 3.20 -29.62
C SER A 73 -17.12 2.72 -28.16
N GLN A 74 -17.76 1.58 -27.91
CA GLN A 74 -17.91 1.00 -26.56
C GLN A 74 -16.59 0.44 -26.03
N VAL A 75 -15.85 -0.29 -26.88
CA VAL A 75 -14.54 -0.87 -26.51
C VAL A 75 -13.53 0.23 -26.16
N LYS A 76 -13.52 1.33 -26.92
CA LYS A 76 -12.59 2.45 -26.70
C LYS A 76 -12.85 3.19 -25.37
N VAL A 77 -14.12 3.43 -25.01
CA VAL A 77 -14.49 4.09 -23.75
C VAL A 77 -14.12 3.24 -22.52
N GLN A 78 -14.33 1.92 -22.58
CA GLN A 78 -14.00 1.03 -21.46
C GLN A 78 -12.48 0.93 -21.23
N ALA A 79 -11.69 0.80 -22.31
CA ALA A 79 -10.22 0.75 -22.22
C ALA A 79 -9.61 2.04 -21.63
N ASP A 80 -10.18 3.21 -21.96
CA ASP A 80 -9.75 4.49 -21.41
C ASP A 80 -10.12 4.62 -19.92
N GLN A 81 -11.26 4.06 -19.48
CA GLN A 81 -11.71 4.13 -18.09
C GLN A 81 -10.89 3.23 -17.14
N ASP A 82 -10.51 2.04 -17.59
CA ASP A 82 -9.65 1.13 -16.81
C ASP A 82 -8.24 1.71 -16.68
N SER A 83 -7.69 2.25 -17.78
CA SER A 83 -6.41 2.97 -17.76
C SER A 83 -6.41 4.18 -16.82
N LEU A 84 -7.52 4.92 -16.75
CA LEU A 84 -7.70 6.03 -15.81
C LEU A 84 -7.78 5.58 -14.35
N ASN A 85 -8.36 4.41 -14.07
CA ASN A 85 -8.43 3.86 -12.72
C ASN A 85 -7.06 3.38 -12.24
N ASP A 86 -6.29 2.73 -13.11
CA ASP A 86 -4.92 2.31 -12.82
C ASP A 86 -4.01 3.52 -12.54
N LEU A 87 -4.10 4.57 -13.38
CA LEU A 87 -3.38 5.83 -13.15
C LEU A 87 -3.77 6.51 -11.83
N ARG A 88 -5.05 6.46 -11.43
CA ARG A 88 -5.48 6.98 -10.12
C ARG A 88 -4.86 6.20 -8.97
N ALA A 89 -4.85 4.86 -9.06
CA ALA A 89 -4.23 4.02 -8.05
C ALA A 89 -2.72 4.28 -7.93
N GLU A 90 -2.03 4.48 -9.07
CA GLU A 90 -0.61 4.84 -9.08
C GLU A 90 -0.37 6.24 -8.51
N ILE A 91 -1.20 7.23 -8.85
CA ILE A 91 -1.15 8.58 -8.26
C ILE A 91 -1.36 8.50 -6.74
N ASP A 92 -2.30 7.71 -6.25
CA ASP A 92 -2.54 7.54 -4.82
C ASP A 92 -1.34 6.88 -4.12
N LEU A 93 -0.71 5.90 -4.76
CA LEU A 93 0.52 5.28 -4.27
C LEU A 93 1.67 6.30 -4.20
N LEU A 94 1.88 7.07 -5.28
CA LEU A 94 2.91 8.11 -5.37
C LEU A 94 2.66 9.24 -4.37
N ASN A 95 1.41 9.66 -4.19
CA ASN A 95 1.05 10.67 -3.18
C ASN A 95 1.32 10.16 -1.76
N ASN A 96 1.03 8.90 -1.48
CA ASN A 96 1.36 8.26 -0.20
C ASN A 96 2.88 8.19 0.01
N GLN A 97 3.64 7.78 -1.02
CA GLN A 97 5.10 7.78 -0.97
C GLN A 97 5.67 9.18 -0.76
N LEU A 98 5.15 10.19 -1.46
CA LEU A 98 5.55 11.58 -1.32
C LEU A 98 5.26 12.10 0.09
N LYS A 99 4.09 11.76 0.66
CA LYS A 99 3.75 12.12 2.04
C LYS A 99 4.73 11.51 3.05
N VAL A 100 5.13 10.25 2.85
CA VAL A 100 6.17 9.59 3.67
C VAL A 100 7.51 10.31 3.53
N LEU A 101 7.94 10.63 2.31
CA LEU A 101 9.19 11.36 2.06
C LEU A 101 9.19 12.76 2.68
N VAL A 102 8.08 13.50 2.58
CA VAL A 102 7.94 14.83 3.20
C VAL A 102 7.96 14.75 4.72
N LEU A 103 7.33 13.72 5.31
CA LEU A 103 7.43 13.47 6.75
C LEU A 103 8.86 13.14 7.16
N GLN A 104 9.54 12.26 6.41
CA GLN A 104 10.95 11.90 6.61
C GLN A 104 11.89 13.12 6.55
N ALA A 105 11.64 14.06 5.63
CA ALA A 105 12.46 15.26 5.46
C ALA A 105 12.17 16.37 6.49
N SER A 106 11.06 16.30 7.23
CA SER A 106 10.72 17.29 8.25
C SER A 106 11.38 16.90 9.58
N PRO A 107 12.16 17.80 10.22
CA PRO A 107 12.72 17.52 11.54
C PRO A 107 11.58 17.24 12.53
N ASN A 108 11.69 16.16 13.30
CA ASN A 108 10.67 15.85 14.31
C ASN A 108 10.64 16.96 15.34
N LYS A 109 9.43 17.39 15.71
CA LYS A 109 9.25 18.35 16.80
C LYS A 109 9.72 17.68 18.09
N THR A 110 10.69 18.29 18.78
CA THR A 110 11.17 17.79 20.07
C THR A 110 10.70 18.68 21.22
N THR A 111 10.74 18.13 22.43
CA THR A 111 10.51 18.83 23.70
C THR A 111 11.49 18.32 24.74
N LEU A 112 11.72 19.08 25.80
CA LEU A 112 12.50 18.61 26.96
C LEU A 112 11.57 18.12 28.06
N GLY A 113 11.85 16.92 28.55
CA GLY A 113 11.27 16.37 29.76
C GLY A 113 11.76 17.10 31.00
N ARG A 114 11.07 16.91 32.13
CA ARG A 114 11.45 17.51 33.43
C ARG A 114 12.82 17.02 33.92
N ASP A 115 13.19 15.82 33.52
CA ASP A 115 14.48 15.17 33.75
C ASP A 115 15.59 15.67 32.79
N GLY A 116 15.28 16.62 31.91
CA GLY A 116 16.21 17.14 30.92
C GLY A 116 16.40 16.24 29.69
N ALA A 117 15.69 15.12 29.60
CA ALA A 117 15.76 14.26 28.42
C ALA A 117 15.05 14.91 27.23
N GLU A 118 15.64 14.83 26.04
CA GLU A 118 14.96 15.19 24.80
C GLU A 118 13.91 14.12 24.45
N MET A 119 12.73 14.57 24.03
CA MET A 119 11.65 13.69 23.57
C MET A 119 11.22 14.08 22.16
N ALA A 120 11.08 13.11 21.27
CA ALA A 120 10.56 13.29 19.93
C ALA A 120 9.03 13.14 19.91
N LEU A 121 8.35 14.02 19.16
CA LEU A 121 6.93 13.86 18.86
C LEU A 121 6.73 12.68 17.92
N ILE A 122 6.00 11.68 18.38
CA ILE A 122 5.49 10.58 17.58
C ILE A 122 4.06 10.95 17.15
N PRO A 123 3.81 11.15 15.85
CA PRO A 123 2.51 11.61 15.37
C PRO A 123 1.43 10.55 15.57
N ALA A 124 0.17 11.00 15.70
CA ALA A 124 -0.96 10.09 15.69
C ALA A 124 -1.03 9.35 14.35
N GLY A 125 -1.44 8.09 14.37
CA GLY A 125 -1.54 7.30 13.14
C GLY A 125 -1.91 5.85 13.39
N SER A 126 -2.11 5.13 12.28
CA SER A 126 -2.40 3.70 12.28
C SER A 126 -1.23 2.92 11.70
N PHE A 127 -0.94 1.73 12.24
CA PHE A 127 0.09 0.84 11.71
C PHE A 127 -0.31 -0.63 11.86
N GLN A 128 0.41 -1.50 11.15
CA GLN A 128 0.32 -2.93 11.32
C GLN A 128 1.31 -3.38 12.40
N MET A 129 0.78 -3.76 13.57
CA MET A 129 1.55 -4.22 14.72
C MET A 129 1.77 -5.74 14.66
N GLY A 130 2.99 -6.18 14.96
CA GLY A 130 3.42 -7.57 14.95
C GLY A 130 4.24 -7.97 13.72
N ASP A 131 4.39 -9.29 13.56
CA ASP A 131 5.27 -9.90 12.58
C ASP A 131 4.76 -9.73 11.14
N SER A 132 5.25 -8.70 10.44
CA SER A 132 4.89 -8.39 9.06
C SER A 132 5.51 -9.32 8.02
N LYS A 133 6.54 -10.08 8.40
CA LYS A 133 7.22 -11.02 7.51
C LYS A 133 6.62 -12.44 7.61
N ASN A 134 5.79 -12.68 8.63
CA ASN A 134 5.18 -13.98 8.93
C ASN A 134 6.24 -15.09 8.99
N GLU A 135 7.25 -14.83 9.81
CA GLU A 135 8.44 -15.66 9.94
C GLU A 135 8.02 -17.05 10.48
N PRO A 136 8.52 -18.15 9.88
CA PRO A 136 8.05 -19.50 10.17
C PRO A 136 8.45 -19.98 11.57
N GLU A 137 9.41 -19.33 12.20
CA GLU A 137 9.98 -19.75 13.47
C GLU A 137 8.93 -19.74 14.59
N SER A 138 8.96 -20.80 15.41
CA SER A 138 8.02 -20.97 16.51
C SER A 138 8.10 -19.83 17.54
N TRP A 139 9.30 -19.27 17.75
CA TRP A 139 9.51 -18.16 18.67
C TRP A 139 8.91 -16.84 18.18
N MET A 140 8.54 -16.70 16.90
CA MET A 140 7.78 -15.55 16.37
C MET A 140 6.27 -15.70 16.48
N LYS A 141 5.77 -16.88 16.89
CA LYS A 141 4.33 -17.10 17.09
C LYS A 141 3.69 -16.08 18.04
N ARG A 142 4.42 -15.69 19.10
CA ARG A 142 4.01 -14.69 20.09
C ARG A 142 3.75 -13.28 19.51
N SER A 143 4.34 -12.98 18.35
CA SER A 143 4.25 -11.69 17.66
C SER A 143 3.18 -11.69 16.55
N ARG A 144 2.35 -12.74 16.51
CA ARG A 144 1.25 -12.93 15.57
C ARG A 144 -0.10 -13.00 16.32
N PRO A 145 -1.23 -12.67 15.65
CA PRO A 145 -1.32 -12.18 14.28
C PRO A 145 -0.85 -10.73 14.15
N ILE A 146 -0.46 -10.36 12.93
CA ILE A 146 -0.39 -8.94 12.56
C ILE A 146 -1.79 -8.33 12.65
N HIS A 147 -1.91 -7.15 13.25
CA HIS A 147 -3.19 -6.48 13.44
C HIS A 147 -3.05 -4.96 13.34
N THR A 148 -4.15 -4.28 13.03
CA THR A 148 -4.14 -2.82 12.90
C THR A 148 -4.29 -2.16 14.26
N VAL A 149 -3.38 -1.25 14.59
CA VAL A 149 -3.44 -0.42 15.79
C VAL A 149 -3.43 1.06 15.41
N GLU A 150 -4.25 1.85 16.07
CA GLU A 150 -4.36 3.30 15.96
C GLU A 150 -3.90 3.94 17.27
N LEU A 151 -2.95 4.86 17.18
CA LEU A 151 -2.39 5.59 18.32
C LEU A 151 -2.68 7.08 18.21
N ASP A 152 -3.03 7.69 19.34
CA ASP A 152 -2.99 9.14 19.48
C ASP A 152 -1.52 9.62 19.49
N ALA A 153 -1.27 10.91 19.25
CA ALA A 153 0.08 11.45 19.27
C ALA A 153 0.65 11.44 20.70
N PHE A 154 1.94 11.16 20.83
CA PHE A 154 2.66 11.15 22.10
C PHE A 154 4.10 11.62 21.90
N TYR A 155 4.78 11.97 22.99
CA TYR A 155 6.22 12.19 22.99
C TYR A 155 6.92 10.95 23.52
N MET A 156 8.05 10.57 22.93
CA MET A 156 8.92 9.49 23.42
C MET A 156 10.34 10.00 23.63
N ASP A 157 10.99 9.56 24.71
CA ASP A 157 12.40 9.85 24.93
C ASP A 157 13.25 9.40 23.74
N VAL A 158 14.12 10.29 23.28
CA VAL A 158 15.03 10.06 22.13
C VAL A 158 15.99 8.90 22.40
N ASN A 159 16.38 8.73 23.67
CA ASN A 159 17.31 7.72 24.17
C ASN A 159 16.67 6.97 25.35
N GLU A 160 17.23 5.82 25.71
CA GLU A 160 16.97 5.18 27.01
C GLU A 160 17.32 6.13 28.16
N VAL A 161 16.64 5.95 29.31
CA VAL A 161 16.95 6.69 30.52
C VAL A 161 18.38 6.36 30.96
N THR A 162 19.20 7.38 31.17
CA THR A 162 20.61 7.18 31.49
C THR A 162 20.87 6.97 32.98
N VAL A 163 22.02 6.40 33.32
CA VAL A 163 22.49 6.27 34.70
C VAL A 163 22.54 7.64 35.39
N GLY A 164 23.00 8.69 34.71
CA GLY A 164 23.07 10.04 35.25
C GLY A 164 21.69 10.62 35.59
N GLN A 165 20.72 10.41 34.70
CA GLN A 165 19.33 10.80 34.93
C GLN A 165 18.71 10.03 36.11
N PHE A 166 18.94 8.72 36.19
CA PHE A 166 18.41 7.92 37.29
C PHE A 166 19.05 8.29 38.64
N LYS A 167 20.36 8.59 38.68
CA LYS A 167 21.04 9.16 39.86
C LYS A 167 20.40 10.49 40.28
N GLN A 168 20.07 11.37 39.32
CA GLN A 168 19.37 12.62 39.61
C GLN A 168 18.01 12.36 40.26
N PHE A 169 17.23 11.43 39.73
CA PHE A 169 15.96 11.01 40.32
C PHE A 169 16.12 10.55 41.77
N VAL A 170 17.04 9.63 42.04
CA VAL A 170 17.29 9.09 43.39
C VAL A 170 17.68 10.21 44.35
N ASN A 171 18.59 11.10 43.92
CA ASN A 171 19.09 12.19 44.75
C ASN A 171 18.01 13.25 45.04
N GLN A 172 17.17 13.60 44.06
CA GLN A 172 16.19 14.68 44.21
C GLN A 172 14.88 14.22 44.86
N SER A 173 14.48 12.96 44.69
CA SER A 173 13.23 12.42 45.25
C SER A 173 13.39 11.75 46.61
N GLY A 174 14.62 11.32 46.96
CA GLY A 174 14.88 10.46 48.12
C GLY A 174 14.45 9.00 47.93
N TYR A 175 14.15 8.59 46.69
CA TYR A 175 13.76 7.22 46.34
C TYR A 175 14.80 6.19 46.81
N LYS A 176 14.32 5.08 47.36
CA LYS A 176 15.17 3.99 47.86
C LYS A 176 15.35 2.95 46.77
N TYR A 177 16.34 3.16 45.91
CA TYR A 177 16.72 2.20 44.88
C TYR A 177 17.14 0.87 45.51
N GLY A 178 16.52 -0.23 45.05
CA GLY A 178 16.74 -1.57 45.57
C GLY A 178 17.81 -2.39 44.86
N GLY A 179 18.45 -1.85 43.82
CA GLY A 179 19.57 -2.49 43.12
C GLY A 179 20.95 -2.07 43.66
N ASP A 180 22.01 -2.67 43.12
CA ASP A 180 23.40 -2.37 43.47
C ASP A 180 24.04 -1.45 42.42
N TRP A 181 24.60 -0.32 42.85
CA TRP A 181 25.30 0.61 41.96
C TRP A 181 26.62 0.07 41.41
N ASN A 182 27.25 -0.90 42.09
CA ASN A 182 28.45 -1.58 41.58
C ASN A 182 28.09 -2.48 40.40
N ASP A 183 26.94 -3.15 40.45
CA ASP A 183 26.43 -3.95 39.34
C ASP A 183 26.10 -3.03 38.16
N VAL A 184 25.42 -1.90 38.39
CA VAL A 184 25.19 -0.88 37.35
C VAL A 184 26.50 -0.41 36.73
N ALA A 185 27.51 -0.05 37.53
CA ALA A 185 28.79 0.45 37.04
C ALA A 185 29.59 -0.58 36.22
N LYS A 186 29.32 -1.88 36.39
CA LYS A 186 29.96 -2.93 35.58
C LYS A 186 29.45 -2.93 34.14
N TYR A 187 28.14 -2.77 33.95
CA TYR A 187 27.48 -2.91 32.64
C TYR A 187 27.16 -1.57 31.96
N SER A 188 27.01 -0.52 32.75
CA SER A 188 26.73 0.87 32.35
C SER A 188 27.63 1.83 33.15
N PRO A 189 28.93 1.90 32.80
CA PRO A 189 29.95 2.54 33.64
C PRO A 189 29.87 4.07 33.71
N GLY A 190 29.21 4.74 32.76
CA GLY A 190 29.13 6.19 32.67
C GLY A 190 27.71 6.74 32.88
N ASP A 191 27.62 8.06 33.11
CA ASP A 191 26.33 8.75 33.30
C ASP A 191 25.50 8.87 32.01
N ASP A 192 26.13 8.68 30.86
CA ASP A 192 25.58 8.66 29.50
C ASP A 192 25.23 7.25 29.00
N TYR A 193 25.40 6.21 29.84
CA TYR A 193 25.00 4.84 29.53
C TYR A 193 23.55 4.59 29.95
N PRO A 194 22.84 3.63 29.32
CA PRO A 194 21.49 3.28 29.72
C PRO A 194 21.47 2.76 31.17
N MET A 195 20.45 3.15 31.93
CA MET A 195 20.24 2.62 33.26
C MET A 195 19.78 1.16 33.17
N VAL A 196 20.52 0.25 33.81
CA VAL A 196 20.23 -1.19 33.93
C VAL A 196 20.06 -1.60 35.39
N HIS A 197 19.75 -2.87 35.66
CA HIS A 197 19.43 -3.36 37.02
C HIS A 197 18.24 -2.65 37.68
N VAL A 198 17.32 -2.14 36.87
CA VAL A 198 16.05 -1.55 37.33
C VAL A 198 14.91 -2.52 37.11
N ASN A 199 14.05 -2.66 38.11
CA ASN A 199 12.82 -3.42 37.94
C ASN A 199 11.71 -2.52 37.39
N TRP A 200 10.54 -3.09 37.10
CA TRP A 200 9.43 -2.33 36.52
C TRP A 200 8.94 -1.21 37.46
N ASP A 201 8.96 -1.44 38.78
CA ASP A 201 8.57 -0.44 39.78
C ASP A 201 9.58 0.73 39.85
N ASP A 202 10.88 0.46 39.73
CA ASP A 202 11.95 1.47 39.67
C ASP A 202 11.76 2.35 38.42
N ALA A 203 11.53 1.73 37.26
CA ALA A 203 11.32 2.41 35.99
C ALA A 203 10.06 3.29 36.00
N THR A 204 8.95 2.77 36.54
CA THR A 204 7.71 3.55 36.67
C THR A 204 7.80 4.66 37.72
N ALA A 205 8.52 4.44 38.83
CA ALA A 205 8.77 5.47 39.83
C ALA A 205 9.58 6.64 39.25
N TYR A 206 10.64 6.33 38.49
CA TYR A 206 11.39 7.33 37.73
C TYR A 206 10.48 8.08 36.76
N ALA A 207 9.74 7.36 35.91
CA ALA A 207 8.92 7.97 34.87
C ALA A 207 7.90 8.94 35.49
N LYS A 208 7.25 8.53 36.59
CA LYS A 208 6.31 9.38 37.33
C LYS A 208 6.97 10.64 37.89
N TRP A 209 8.16 10.52 38.48
CA TRP A 209 8.91 11.67 38.99
C TRP A 209 9.27 12.66 37.87
N ALA A 210 9.64 12.15 36.69
CA ALA A 210 9.94 12.93 35.50
C ALA A 210 8.69 13.56 34.84
N GLY A 211 7.47 13.28 35.34
CA GLY A 211 6.22 13.73 34.72
C GLY A 211 5.86 12.97 33.44
N LYS A 212 6.34 11.74 33.33
CA LYS A 212 6.21 10.84 32.19
C LYS A 212 5.52 9.52 32.62
N ARG A 213 5.52 8.53 31.74
CA ARG A 213 5.13 7.13 31.99
C ARG A 213 5.97 6.19 31.11
N LEU A 214 5.88 4.89 31.33
CA LEU A 214 6.41 3.92 30.38
C LEU A 214 5.55 3.89 29.10
N PRO A 215 6.14 3.58 27.93
CA PRO A 215 5.39 3.36 26.69
C PRO A 215 4.48 2.13 26.84
N THR A 216 3.36 2.13 26.13
CA THR A 216 2.69 0.86 25.85
C THR A 216 3.51 0.05 24.84
N GLU A 217 3.31 -1.26 24.76
CA GLU A 217 3.96 -2.13 23.78
C GLU A 217 3.70 -1.63 22.35
N ALA A 218 2.47 -1.15 22.09
CA ALA A 218 2.10 -0.60 20.79
C ALA A 218 2.78 0.73 20.48
N GLU A 219 2.87 1.63 21.46
CA GLU A 219 3.61 2.89 21.32
C GLU A 219 5.09 2.63 21.03
N TRP A 220 5.69 1.69 21.75
CA TRP A 220 7.08 1.29 21.54
C TRP A 220 7.29 0.77 20.12
N GLU A 221 6.47 -0.19 19.65
CA GLU A 221 6.65 -0.77 18.31
C GLU A 221 6.39 0.26 17.21
N TYR A 222 5.36 1.10 17.34
CA TYR A 222 5.07 2.16 16.38
C TYR A 222 6.24 3.13 16.25
N ALA A 223 6.81 3.53 17.38
CA ALA A 223 7.95 4.41 17.45
C ALA A 223 9.23 3.74 16.90
N ALA A 224 9.47 2.46 17.23
CA ALA A 224 10.62 1.70 16.76
C ALA A 224 10.64 1.55 15.22
N ARG A 225 9.46 1.43 14.60
CA ARG A 225 9.31 1.36 13.13
C ARG A 225 9.81 2.61 12.42
N GLY A 226 9.89 3.76 13.08
CA GLY A 226 10.58 4.93 12.52
C GLY A 226 10.05 5.37 11.15
N ARG A 227 8.72 5.34 10.94
CA ARG A 227 8.02 5.62 9.66
C ARG A 227 8.18 4.54 8.56
N LEU A 228 8.87 3.44 8.84
CA LEU A 228 9.01 2.33 7.90
C LEU A 228 7.85 1.34 8.04
N ILE A 229 7.44 0.76 6.90
CA ILE A 229 6.35 -0.21 6.82
C ILE A 229 6.92 -1.62 6.61
N GLY A 230 6.57 -2.55 7.49
CA GLY A 230 6.89 -3.98 7.32
C GLY A 230 8.38 -4.34 7.31
N LYS A 231 9.22 -3.48 7.91
CA LYS A 231 10.66 -3.71 8.05
C LYS A 231 10.98 -4.53 9.29
N ARG A 232 12.10 -5.26 9.23
CA ARG A 232 12.57 -6.15 10.30
C ARG A 232 13.24 -5.38 11.44
N TYR A 233 14.03 -4.36 11.11
CA TYR A 233 14.81 -3.55 12.04
C TYR A 233 14.44 -2.06 11.91
N PRO A 234 14.75 -1.21 12.93
CA PRO A 234 14.44 0.21 12.91
C PRO A 234 15.00 0.98 11.70
N LEU A 235 16.11 0.48 11.12
CA LEU A 235 16.79 1.09 9.97
C LEU A 235 16.53 0.37 8.64
N GLY A 236 15.83 -0.78 8.63
CA GLY A 236 15.59 -1.52 7.39
C GLY A 236 15.31 -3.01 7.55
N ASP A 237 15.56 -3.79 6.49
CA ASP A 237 15.40 -5.26 6.51
C ASP A 237 16.68 -6.00 6.90
N GLU A 238 17.82 -5.31 6.79
CA GLU A 238 19.16 -5.77 7.13
C GLU A 238 19.70 -5.00 8.32
N MET A 239 20.66 -5.60 9.01
CA MET A 239 21.37 -4.98 10.13
C MET A 239 22.84 -5.37 10.06
N THR A 240 23.69 -4.40 10.33
CA THR A 240 25.14 -4.52 10.35
C THR A 240 25.68 -4.14 11.72
N ASP A 241 26.97 -4.39 11.92
CA ASP A 241 27.69 -4.04 13.14
C ASP A 241 27.84 -2.50 13.33
N ASP A 242 27.40 -1.71 12.36
CA ASP A 242 27.38 -0.25 12.41
C ASP A 242 26.02 0.33 12.88
N ASP A 243 25.01 -0.52 13.10
CA ASP A 243 23.61 -0.13 13.27
C ASP A 243 23.08 -0.28 14.71
N ALA A 244 23.68 -1.15 15.52
CA ALA A 244 23.24 -1.43 16.90
C ALA A 244 24.38 -2.04 17.74
N ASN A 245 24.24 -1.97 19.06
CA ASN A 245 25.05 -2.75 20.01
C ASN A 245 24.34 -4.07 20.33
N TRP A 246 24.91 -5.21 19.95
CA TRP A 246 24.22 -6.49 20.10
C TRP A 246 25.08 -7.72 20.40
N SER A 247 26.38 -7.72 20.09
CA SER A 247 27.22 -8.88 20.40
C SER A 247 28.72 -8.58 20.47
N ASN A 248 29.13 -7.32 20.55
CA ASN A 248 30.54 -6.92 20.49
C ASN A 248 31.27 -7.59 19.31
N THR A 249 30.98 -7.13 18.11
CA THR A 249 31.39 -7.84 16.89
C THR A 249 32.88 -7.67 16.56
N ALA A 250 33.60 -6.82 17.30
CA ALA A 250 35.00 -6.43 17.07
C ALA A 250 35.28 -5.83 15.67
N ILE A 251 34.23 -5.59 14.87
CA ILE A 251 34.25 -5.06 13.51
C ILE A 251 33.10 -4.04 13.40
N GLY A 252 33.26 -2.95 12.65
CA GLY A 252 32.25 -1.89 12.59
C GLY A 252 32.27 -0.97 13.82
N LYS A 253 31.13 -0.36 14.15
CA LYS A 253 30.97 0.55 15.29
C LYS A 253 30.71 -0.17 16.60
N ASP A 254 30.06 -1.33 16.60
CA ASP A 254 29.84 -2.13 17.81
C ASP A 254 31.17 -2.69 18.37
N LYS A 255 31.66 -2.07 19.44
CA LYS A 255 32.94 -2.40 20.09
C LYS A 255 32.82 -2.54 21.60
N TRP A 256 31.61 -2.47 22.14
CA TRP A 256 31.39 -2.45 23.58
C TRP A 256 31.22 -3.87 24.10
N GLU A 257 31.91 -4.20 25.19
CA GLU A 257 31.74 -5.49 25.86
C GLU A 257 30.35 -5.63 26.50
N TYR A 258 29.76 -4.50 26.92
CA TYR A 258 28.45 -4.39 27.55
C TYR A 258 27.63 -3.28 26.87
N CYS A 259 26.82 -2.53 27.61
CA CYS A 259 26.08 -1.40 27.05
C CYS A 259 27.03 -0.40 26.38
N SER A 260 26.52 0.29 25.36
CA SER A 260 27.16 1.46 24.77
C SER A 260 26.56 2.72 25.41
N PRO A 261 27.23 3.89 25.35
CA PRO A 261 26.55 5.16 25.61
C PRO A 261 25.29 5.26 24.75
N VAL A 262 24.22 5.84 25.27
CA VAL A 262 23.00 6.04 24.50
C VAL A 262 23.26 6.96 23.31
N GLY A 263 22.59 6.70 22.19
CA GLY A 263 22.77 7.48 20.95
C GLY A 263 24.06 7.16 20.19
N SER A 264 24.67 5.99 20.41
CA SER A 264 25.93 5.62 19.74
C SER A 264 25.74 5.25 18.27
N PHE A 265 24.53 4.85 17.86
CA PHE A 265 24.20 4.39 16.51
C PHE A 265 23.29 5.37 15.79
N GLU A 266 22.89 5.06 14.56
CA GLU A 266 22.00 5.93 13.79
C GLU A 266 20.57 5.90 14.34
N ALA A 267 19.93 7.07 14.44
CA ALA A 267 18.54 7.17 14.85
C ALA A 267 17.60 6.69 13.73
N ASN A 268 16.46 6.12 14.11
CA ASN A 268 15.42 5.77 13.15
C ASN A 268 14.72 7.01 12.56
N GLY A 269 13.74 6.81 11.67
CA GLY A 269 13.04 7.92 11.03
C GLY A 269 12.21 8.83 11.95
N TYR A 270 12.04 8.49 13.24
CA TYR A 270 11.50 9.38 14.28
C TYR A 270 12.56 10.10 15.11
N GLY A 271 13.84 9.90 14.82
CA GLY A 271 14.94 10.46 15.60
C GLY A 271 15.15 9.75 16.93
N LEU A 272 14.74 8.48 17.03
CA LEU A 272 14.94 7.65 18.22
C LEU A 272 16.17 6.76 18.03
N TYR A 273 17.03 6.73 19.02
CA TYR A 273 18.25 5.92 19.03
C TYR A 273 18.03 4.61 19.76
N ASP A 274 18.86 3.63 19.41
CA ASP A 274 19.00 2.36 20.13
C ASP A 274 17.67 1.59 20.30
N MET A 275 16.75 1.75 19.34
CA MET A 275 15.48 1.00 19.30
C MET A 275 15.69 -0.48 18.98
N ALA A 276 16.91 -0.88 18.64
CA ALA A 276 17.36 -2.26 18.51
C ALA A 276 18.71 -2.38 19.23
N GLY A 277 18.80 -3.32 20.18
CA GLY A 277 20.02 -3.60 20.92
C GLY A 277 20.21 -2.71 22.13
N ASN A 278 21.45 -2.62 22.59
CA ASN A 278 21.86 -1.96 23.83
C ASN A 278 21.19 -2.60 25.07
N VAL A 279 19.93 -2.29 25.37
CA VAL A 279 19.19 -2.91 26.50
C VAL A 279 17.75 -3.24 26.10
N TYR A 280 17.20 -4.31 26.68
CA TYR A 280 15.76 -4.49 26.65
C TYR A 280 15.09 -3.32 27.36
N GLU A 281 13.89 -2.99 26.91
CA GLU A 281 13.14 -1.87 27.46
C GLU A 281 11.80 -2.31 28.06
N TRP A 282 11.58 -1.91 29.31
CA TRP A 282 10.29 -2.09 29.97
C TRP A 282 9.16 -1.33 29.26
N CYS A 283 8.07 -2.04 28.96
CA CYS A 283 6.80 -1.44 28.58
C CYS A 283 5.79 -1.47 29.75
N ALA A 284 4.74 -0.66 29.66
CA ALA A 284 3.68 -0.58 30.66
C ALA A 284 2.84 -1.87 30.75
N ASP A 285 2.69 -2.57 29.62
CA ASP A 285 1.77 -3.68 29.43
C ASP A 285 2.15 -4.91 30.26
N TRP A 286 1.11 -5.61 30.74
CA TRP A 286 1.27 -7.01 31.11
C TRP A 286 1.51 -7.85 29.85
N TYR A 287 2.39 -8.83 29.92
CA TYR A 287 2.69 -9.72 28.81
C TYR A 287 1.69 -10.89 28.77
N ASP A 288 1.10 -11.08 27.61
CA ASP A 288 0.30 -12.24 27.24
C ASP A 288 0.60 -12.61 25.77
N GLU A 289 0.85 -13.88 25.51
CA GLU A 289 1.21 -14.39 24.18
C GLU A 289 0.04 -14.32 23.19
N GLY A 290 -1.18 -14.46 23.66
CA GLY A 290 -2.42 -14.43 22.86
C GLY A 290 -3.03 -13.03 22.69
N TYR A 291 -2.53 -12.00 23.38
CA TYR A 291 -3.14 -10.67 23.39
C TYR A 291 -3.37 -10.07 22.00
N TYR A 292 -2.45 -10.28 21.05
CA TYR A 292 -2.57 -9.74 19.69
C TYR A 292 -3.83 -10.21 18.97
N SER A 293 -4.39 -11.38 19.32
CA SER A 293 -5.62 -11.90 18.72
C SER A 293 -6.90 -11.20 19.22
N ILE A 294 -6.81 -10.49 20.35
CA ILE A 294 -7.94 -9.82 21.01
C ILE A 294 -7.69 -8.32 21.24
N SER A 295 -6.55 -7.81 20.76
CA SER A 295 -6.11 -6.44 20.96
C SER A 295 -7.12 -5.45 20.39
N PRO A 296 -7.57 -4.44 21.18
CA PRO A 296 -8.41 -3.38 20.64
C PRO A 296 -7.59 -2.52 19.66
N ALA A 297 -8.25 -2.01 18.61
CA ALA A 297 -7.57 -1.22 17.60
C ALA A 297 -7.01 0.10 18.16
N LYS A 298 -7.73 0.79 19.04
CA LYS A 298 -7.35 2.14 19.48
C LYS A 298 -6.62 2.12 20.83
N ASN A 299 -5.40 2.64 20.86
CA ASN A 299 -4.56 2.80 22.06
C ASN A 299 -4.57 1.56 22.99
N PRO A 300 -4.18 0.36 22.50
CA PRO A 300 -4.15 -0.84 23.33
C PRO A 300 -3.18 -0.68 24.51
N LEU A 301 -3.58 -1.21 25.67
CA LEU A 301 -2.87 -1.08 26.95
C LEU A 301 -2.37 -2.44 27.49
N GLY A 302 -2.50 -3.50 26.70
CA GLY A 302 -2.28 -4.87 27.16
C GLY A 302 -3.47 -5.44 27.92
N PRO A 303 -3.35 -6.66 28.47
CA PRO A 303 -4.34 -7.27 29.35
C PRO A 303 -4.33 -6.60 30.73
N ASP A 304 -5.45 -6.69 31.46
CA ASP A 304 -5.63 -6.02 32.76
C ASP A 304 -4.71 -6.57 33.87
N SER A 305 -4.23 -7.82 33.73
CA SER A 305 -3.36 -8.48 34.70
C SER A 305 -2.45 -9.50 34.01
N GLY A 306 -1.35 -9.86 34.68
CA GLY A 306 -0.41 -10.87 34.18
C GLY A 306 0.67 -11.20 35.22
N LEU A 307 1.53 -12.16 34.86
CA LEU A 307 2.70 -12.54 35.69
C LEU A 307 3.99 -11.83 35.26
N TYR A 308 4.03 -11.35 34.01
CA TYR A 308 5.21 -10.79 33.37
C TYR A 308 4.87 -9.45 32.74
N ARG A 309 5.83 -8.53 32.67
CA ARG A 309 5.72 -7.26 31.93
C ARG A 309 6.43 -7.39 30.59
N VAL A 310 5.93 -6.69 29.58
CA VAL A 310 6.48 -6.72 28.22
C VAL A 310 7.88 -6.13 28.18
N LEU A 311 8.76 -6.77 27.40
CA LEU A 311 10.10 -6.31 27.02
C LEU A 311 10.22 -6.16 25.50
N ARG A 312 10.89 -5.11 25.05
CA ARG A 312 11.15 -4.81 23.62
C ARG A 312 12.60 -4.40 23.37
N GLY A 313 13.08 -4.49 22.14
CA GLY A 313 14.39 -3.94 21.70
C GLY A 313 15.55 -4.93 21.58
N GLY A 314 15.62 -5.94 22.46
CA GLY A 314 16.83 -6.78 22.58
C GLY A 314 17.95 -6.07 23.34
N PHE A 315 19.15 -6.62 23.44
CA PHE A 315 20.24 -6.05 24.26
C PHE A 315 21.63 -6.36 23.67
N TRP A 316 22.68 -5.89 24.35
CA TRP A 316 24.09 -5.91 23.92
C TRP A 316 24.78 -7.30 23.78
N ASP A 317 24.14 -8.40 24.23
CA ASP A 317 24.66 -9.78 24.12
C ASP A 317 23.55 -10.73 23.66
N ASN A 318 22.89 -10.35 22.57
CA ASN A 318 21.71 -11.01 22.04
C ASN A 318 21.93 -11.38 20.58
N TYR A 319 21.39 -12.51 20.13
CA TYR A 319 21.39 -12.84 18.70
C TYR A 319 20.47 -11.88 17.93
N THR A 320 20.79 -11.65 16.64
CA THR A 320 20.09 -10.68 15.78
C THR A 320 18.58 -10.87 15.69
N ASN A 321 18.09 -12.08 15.95
CA ASN A 321 16.67 -12.43 15.92
C ASN A 321 15.83 -11.79 17.04
N THR A 322 16.42 -11.45 18.17
CA THR A 322 15.73 -10.78 19.30
C THR A 322 15.64 -9.26 19.14
N LEU A 323 16.42 -8.71 18.20
CA LEU A 323 16.49 -7.28 17.87
C LEU A 323 15.44 -6.88 16.82
N TRP A 324 14.64 -7.83 16.35
CA TRP A 324 13.58 -7.56 15.38
C TRP A 324 12.55 -6.64 16.02
N ILE A 325 12.11 -5.62 15.28
CA ILE A 325 11.11 -4.65 15.74
C ILE A 325 9.91 -5.36 16.37
N ALA A 326 9.43 -6.43 15.72
CA ALA A 326 8.24 -7.18 16.13
C ALA A 326 8.48 -8.22 17.24
N TYR A 327 9.74 -8.49 17.60
CA TYR A 327 10.04 -9.44 18.68
C TYR A 327 9.55 -8.88 20.02
N ARG A 328 8.95 -9.75 20.84
CA ARG A 328 8.43 -9.41 22.16
C ARG A 328 8.85 -10.41 23.22
N GLY A 329 9.41 -9.89 24.30
CA GLY A 329 9.73 -10.67 25.50
C GLY A 329 8.75 -10.37 26.62
N GLY A 330 8.83 -11.18 27.67
CA GLY A 330 8.20 -10.89 28.94
C GLY A 330 9.06 -11.41 30.08
N THR A 331 9.18 -10.64 31.15
CA THR A 331 9.87 -11.09 32.37
C THR A 331 9.17 -10.60 33.63
N SER A 332 9.54 -11.16 34.78
CA SER A 332 8.92 -10.83 36.06
C SER A 332 9.13 -9.34 36.38
N PRO A 333 8.11 -8.58 36.81
CA PRO A 333 8.25 -7.17 37.13
C PRO A 333 9.25 -6.89 38.27
N PHE A 334 9.63 -7.92 39.03
CA PHE A 334 10.58 -7.83 40.15
C PHE A 334 12.04 -7.99 39.74
N ASN A 335 12.31 -8.40 38.50
CA ASN A 335 13.67 -8.67 38.03
C ASN A 335 14.47 -7.37 37.84
N ARG A 336 15.75 -7.42 38.25
CA ARG A 336 16.77 -6.38 38.04
C ARG A 336 17.97 -7.00 37.33
N ILE A 337 17.97 -6.98 36.02
CA ILE A 337 18.96 -7.69 35.20
C ILE A 337 19.86 -6.67 34.49
N ASN A 338 21.07 -7.08 34.15
CA ASN A 338 22.15 -6.28 33.57
C ASN A 338 21.92 -5.83 32.12
N ASP A 339 20.87 -6.32 31.49
CA ASP A 339 20.52 -6.12 30.09
C ASP A 339 19.15 -5.43 29.92
N LEU A 340 18.58 -4.92 31.01
CA LEU A 340 17.21 -4.43 31.07
C LEU A 340 17.14 -3.02 31.66
N GLY A 341 16.75 -2.09 30.81
CA GLY A 341 16.49 -0.68 31.10
C GLY A 341 15.10 -0.26 30.65
N PHE A 342 14.96 1.02 30.27
CA PHE A 342 13.69 1.60 29.82
C PHE A 342 13.89 2.98 29.19
N ARG A 343 12.90 3.40 28.40
CA ARG A 343 12.69 4.79 27.98
C ARG A 343 11.28 5.23 28.36
N CYS A 344 11.03 6.53 28.45
CA CYS A 344 9.72 7.05 28.84
C CYS A 344 8.96 7.69 27.67
N VAL A 345 7.65 7.87 27.89
CA VAL A 345 6.76 8.64 27.02
C VAL A 345 5.94 9.65 27.83
N SER A 346 5.43 10.67 27.17
CA SER A 346 4.47 11.62 27.74
C SER A 346 3.35 11.95 26.74
N THR A 347 2.23 12.44 27.25
CA THR A 347 1.07 12.78 26.40
C THR A 347 1.38 14.04 25.59
N ALA A 348 1.14 14.03 24.28
CA ALA A 348 1.24 15.24 23.47
C ALA A 348 0.03 16.16 23.73
N PRO A 349 0.21 17.50 23.76
CA PRO A 349 -0.91 18.43 23.80
C PRO A 349 -1.86 18.17 22.62
N ARG A 350 -3.17 18.15 22.89
CA ARG A 350 -4.22 17.98 21.88
C ARG A 350 -4.34 19.20 20.96
#